data_AF-A0A1H4D9B0-F1
#
_entry.id   AF-A0A1H4D9B0-F1
#
_cell.length_a   1.000
_cell.length_b   1.000
_cell.length_c   1.000
_cell.angle_alpha   90.00
_cell.angle_beta   90.00
_cell.angle_gamma   90.00
#
_symmetry.space_group_name_H-M   'P 1'
#
loop_
_entity.id
_entity.type
_entity.pdbx_description
1 polymer ?
#
loop_
_entity_poly.entity_id
_entity_poly.type
_entity_poly.pdbx_seq_one_letter_code
_entity_poly.pdbx_strand_id
1 'polypeptide(L)' 'MRYMLDTNICFYAIKHKPEKLFQELQKHKSSEICISSVTYAELVHDVEKEHSC' A
#
# COMPACT_ATOMS: atom_id res chain seq x y z
N MET A 1 -11.05 12.50 -1.20
CA MET A 1 -9.64 12.08 -1.11
C MET A 1 -8.97 12.88 0.01
N ARG A 2 -8.46 12.21 1.05
CA ARG A 2 -7.93 12.86 2.27
C ARG A 2 -6.48 12.46 2.55
N TYR A 3 -6.10 11.23 2.19
CA TYR A 3 -4.76 10.68 2.37
C TYR A 3 -4.27 10.04 1.07
N MET A 4 -3.02 10.29 0.73
CA MET A 4 -2.32 9.62 -0.37
C MET A 4 -1.18 8.80 0.23
N LEU A 5 -1.16 7.50 -0.03
CA LEU A 5 -0.14 6.61 0.51
C LEU A 5 1.09 6.60 -0.40
N ASP A 6 2.26 6.61 0.24
CA ASP A 6 3.55 6.38 -0.42
C ASP A 6 3.78 4.87 -0.65
N THR A 7 4.69 4.54 -1.56
CA THR A 7 5.06 3.16 -1.90
C THR A 7 5.52 2.38 -0.67
N ASN A 8 6.29 3.01 0.22
CA ASN A 8 6.71 2.40 1.48
C ASN A 8 5.53 1.97 2.35
N ILE A 9 4.53 2.84 2.52
CA ILE A 9 3.34 2.57 3.33
C ILE A 9 2.55 1.42 2.71
N CYS A 10 2.37 1.44 1.39
CA CYS A 10 1.65 0.38 0.68
C CYS A 10 2.35 -0.97 0.81
N PHE A 11 3.67 -0.99 0.66
CA PHE A 11 4.48 -2.21 0.83
C PHE A 11 4.33 -2.80 2.24
N TYR A 12 4.43 -1.97 3.28
CA TYR A 12 4.24 -2.41 4.67
C TYR A 12 2.79 -2.87 4.94
N ALA A 13 1.80 -2.20 4.35
CA ALA A 13 0.40 -2.60 4.46
C ALA A 13 0.15 -3.97 3.82
N ILE A 14 0.69 -4.24 2.63
CA ILE A 14 0.59 -5.54 1.95
C ILE A 14 1.24 -6.64 2.79
N LYS A 15 2.41 -6.37 3.38
CA LYS A 15 3.10 -7.31 4.28
C LYS A 15 2.45 -7.43 5.67
N HIS A 16 1.33 -6.74 5.93
CA HIS A 16 0.62 -6.69 7.21
C HIS A 16 1.53 -6.36 8.41
N LYS A 17 2.55 -5.53 8.19
CA LYS A 17 3.55 -5.19 9.21
C LYS A 17 3.92 -3.71 9.17
N PRO A 18 3.88 -2.99 10.30
CA PRO A 18 3.38 -3.41 11.61
C PRO A 18 1.84 -3.49 11.63
N GLU A 19 1.27 -4.36 12.47
CA GLU A 19 -0.20 -4.54 12.57
C GLU A 19 -0.95 -3.23 12.84
N LYS A 20 -0.34 -2.34 13.63
CA LYS A 20 -0.85 -0.99 13.90
C LYS A 20 -1.12 -0.18 12.63
N LEU A 21 -0.29 -0.32 11.60
CA LEU A 21 -0.49 0.37 10.32
C LEU A 21 -1.79 -0.10 9.66
N PHE A 22 -2.00 -1.41 9.62
CA PHE A 22 -3.20 -1.99 9.02
C PHE A 22 -4.47 -1.62 9.79
N GLN A 23 -4.40 -1.62 11.12
CA GLN A 23 -5.50 -1.15 11.97
C GLN A 23 -5.82 0.34 11.74
N GLU A 24 -4.81 1.19 11.55
CA GLU A 24 -5.03 2.60 11.25
C GLU A 24 -5.68 2.80 9.88
N LEU A 25 -5.21 2.10 8.85
CA LEU A 25 -5.79 2.15 7.52
C LEU A 25 -7.27 1.71 7.51
N GLN A 26 -7.62 0.70 8.30
CA GLN A 26 -9.01 0.22 8.44
C GLN A 26 -9.96 1.22 9.12
N LYS A 27 -9.45 2.22 9.85
CA LYS A 27 -10.30 3.28 10.44
C LYS A 27 -10.82 4.28 9.40
N HIS A 28 -10.19 4.32 8.23
CA HIS A 28 -10.53 5.24 7.16
C HIS A 28 -11.37 4.55 6.10
N LYS A 29 -12.26 5.30 5.43
CA LYS A 29 -12.98 4.77 4.28
C LYS A 29 -12.05 4.64 3.09
N SER A 30 -12.27 3.64 2.24
CA SER A 30 -11.50 3.48 0.99
C SER A 30 -11.56 4.73 0.09
N SER A 31 -12.66 5.48 0.10
CA SER A 31 -12.79 6.77 -0.62
C SER A 31 -11.92 7.90 -0.09
N GLU A 32 -11.39 7.76 1.13
CA GLU A 32 -10.51 8.75 1.77
C GLU A 32 -9.04 8.48 1.47
N ILE A 33 -8.69 7.25 1.08
CA ILE A 33 -7.33 6.79 0.80
C ILE A 33 -7.15 6.65 -0.70
N CYS A 34 -5.97 7.02 -1.19
CA CYS A 34 -5.58 6.79 -2.57
C CYS A 34 -4.08 6.47 -2.67
N ILE A 35 -3.67 6.00 -3.84
CA ILE A 35 -2.28 5.86 -4.25
C ILE A 35 -2.10 6.54 -5.61
N SER A 36 -0.88 6.96 -5.92
CA SER A 36 -0.56 7.44 -7.26
C SER A 36 -0.48 6.26 -8.25
N SER A 37 -0.66 6.53 -9.54
CA SER A 37 -0.43 5.54 -10.59
C SER A 37 1.01 5.04 -10.64
N VAL A 38 1.98 5.88 -10.24
CA VAL A 38 3.40 5.53 -10.17
C VAL A 38 3.62 4.51 -9.04
N THR A 39 3.11 4.80 -7.84
CA THR A 39 3.14 3.89 -6.68
C THR A 39 2.51 2.54 -7.02
N TYR A 40 1.39 2.53 -7.76
CA TYR A 40 0.77 1.29 -8.21
C TYR A 40 1.69 0.48 -9.14
N ALA A 41 2.34 1.13 -10.11
CA ALA A 41 3.25 0.46 -11.03
C ALA A 41 4.48 -0.14 -10.33
N GLU A 42 5.05 0.57 -9.35
CA GLU A 42 6.18 0.07 -8.53
C GLU A 42 5.78 -1.19 -7.76
N LEU A 43 4.62 -1.19 -7.10
CA LEU A 43 4.16 -2.33 -6.31
C LEU A 43 3.92 -3.58 -7.18
N VAL A 44 3.34 -3.40 -8.37
CA VAL A 44 3.14 -4.52 -9.32
C VAL A 44 4.47 -5.10 -9.76
N HIS A 45 5.44 -4.24 -10.11
CA HIS A 45 6.77 -4.67 -10.53
C HIS A 45 7.51 -5.45 -9.44
N ASP A 46 7.45 -4.98 -8.19
CA ASP A 46 8.10 -5.65 -7.06
C ASP A 46 7.47 -7.02 -6.75
N VAL A 47 6.14 -7.15 -6.83
CA VAL A 47 5.44 -8.43 -6.63
C VAL A 47 5.78 -9.45 -7.72
N GLU A 48 5.81 -9.02 -8.97
CA GLU A 48 6.21 -9.88 -10.10
C GLU A 48 7.66 -10.39 -9.94
N LYS A 49 8.55 -9.55 -9.41
CA LYS A 49 9.93 -9.93 -9.13
C LYS A 49 10.05 -10.94 -7.99
N GLU A 50 9.28 -10.79 -6.90
CA GLU A 50 9.25 -11.77 -5.79
C GLU A 50 8.70 -13.15 -6.23
N HIS A 51 7.82 -13.21 -7.23
CA HIS A 51 7.22 -14.46 -7.74
C HIS A 51 8.01 -15.16 -8.86
N SER A 52 9.06 -14.53 -9.39
CA SER A 52 9.82 -15.05 -10.54
C SER A 52 11.07 -15.89 -10.17
N CYS A 53 11.15 -16.41 -8.93
CA CYS A 53 12.22 -17.28 -8.44
C CYS A 53 11.70 -18.66 -8.02
#